data_AF-A0A017TEN3-F1
#
_entry.id   AF-A0A017TEN3-F1
#
_cell.length_a   1.000
_cell.length_b   1.000
_cell.length_c   1.000
_cell.angle_alpha   90.00
_cell.angle_beta   90.00
_cell.angle_gamma   90.00
#
_symmetry.space_group_name_H-M   'P 1'
#
loop_
_entity.id
_entity.type
_entity.pdbx_description
1 polymer ?
#
loop_
_entity_poly.entity_id
_entity_poly.type
_entity_poly.pdbx_seq_one_letter_code
_entity_poly.pdbx_strand_id
1 'polypeptide(L)'
;MSLRIRLSEPTEQIAEGLMNQKASPTATIKSLKLHPSVFENDDLRDLTPEEMDQVAFDEPEIRLRGYGDEVRHRAPDGKRFTVRDLIAAIEATELKTRHQSEWFEGIDTHHTFFEGIRQQEDGSWKIRWGS
;
A
#
# COMPACT_ATOMS: atom_id res chain seq x y z
N MET A 1 9.34 -2.90 4.63
CA MET A 1 7.86 -3.02 4.58
C MET A 1 7.38 -3.49 3.21
N SER A 2 6.48 -4.48 3.16
CA SER A 2 6.02 -5.11 1.91
C SER A 2 4.50 -5.29 1.86
N LEU A 3 3.89 -5.13 0.70
CA LEU A 3 2.47 -5.35 0.43
C LEU A 3 2.21 -6.80 -0.01
N ARG A 4 1.35 -7.49 0.72
CA ARG A 4 0.89 -8.85 0.37
C ARG A 4 -0.51 -8.78 -0.21
N ILE A 5 -0.64 -9.21 -1.47
CA ILE A 5 -1.91 -9.20 -2.21
C ILE A 5 -2.32 -10.64 -2.47
N ARG A 6 -3.56 -10.99 -2.13
CA ARG A 6 -4.19 -12.25 -2.50
C ARG A 6 -5.27 -11.99 -3.53
N LEU A 7 -5.15 -12.63 -4.68
CA LEU A 7 -6.10 -12.51 -5.78
C LEU A 7 -7.12 -13.66 -5.78
N SER A 8 -8.20 -13.48 -6.54
CA SER A 8 -9.20 -14.52 -6.79
C SER A 8 -8.65 -15.70 -7.57
N GLU A 9 -7.68 -15.42 -8.44
CA GLU A 9 -7.06 -16.30 -9.43
C GLU A 9 -5.52 -16.16 -9.30
N PRO A 10 -4.74 -17.18 -9.70
CA PRO A 10 -3.28 -17.08 -9.72
C PRO A 10 -2.80 -16.05 -10.74
N THR A 11 -1.60 -15.52 -10.52
CA THR A 11 -0.90 -14.69 -11.49
C THR A 11 -0.21 -15.55 -12.56
N GLU A 12 0.06 -14.96 -13.71
CA GLU A 12 0.75 -15.61 -14.84
C GLU A 12 2.05 -14.88 -15.16
N GLN A 13 3.07 -15.61 -15.61
CA GLN A 13 4.28 -14.98 -16.14
C GLN A 13 3.96 -14.22 -17.43
N ILE A 14 4.54 -13.02 -17.57
CA ILE A 14 4.31 -12.19 -18.75
C ILE A 14 5.03 -12.75 -19.99
N ALA A 15 6.20 -13.35 -19.80
CA ALA A 15 6.95 -14.04 -20.85
C ALA A 15 7.88 -15.10 -20.24
N GLU A 16 8.29 -16.07 -21.05
CA GLU A 16 9.27 -17.07 -20.67
C GLU A 16 10.60 -16.42 -20.24
N GLY A 17 11.13 -16.82 -19.08
CA GLY A 17 12.38 -16.30 -18.55
C GLY A 17 12.28 -14.98 -17.78
N LEU A 18 11.09 -14.36 -17.68
CA LEU A 18 10.87 -13.17 -16.85
C LEU A 18 10.23 -13.52 -15.50
N MET A 19 10.69 -12.84 -14.44
CA MET A 19 10.08 -12.96 -13.11
C MET A 19 8.81 -12.10 -12.96
N ASN A 20 8.56 -11.18 -13.89
CA ASN A 20 7.38 -10.33 -13.84
C ASN A 20 6.11 -11.16 -14.07
N GLN A 21 5.14 -10.94 -13.20
CA GLN A 21 3.84 -11.59 -13.26
C GLN A 21 2.74 -10.55 -13.50
N LYS A 22 1.65 -11.03 -14.10
CA LYS A 22 0.42 -10.26 -14.32
C LYS A 22 -0.78 -10.98 -13.71
N ALA A 23 -1.75 -10.22 -13.24
CA ALA A 23 -3.06 -10.74 -12.87
C ALA A 23 -3.95 -10.88 -14.12
N SER A 24 -4.89 -11.84 -14.10
CA SER A 24 -5.96 -11.89 -15.10
C SER A 24 -6.81 -10.61 -15.05
N PRO A 25 -7.33 -10.11 -16.19
CA PRO A 25 -8.29 -8.99 -16.20
C PRO A 25 -9.56 -9.23 -15.39
N THR A 26 -9.92 -10.48 -15.12
CA THR A 26 -11.07 -10.85 -14.28
C THR A 26 -10.72 -11.04 -12.80
N ALA A 27 -9.44 -10.99 -12.45
CA ALA A 27 -9.01 -11.20 -11.08
C ALA A 27 -9.51 -10.07 -10.17
N THR A 28 -9.89 -10.43 -8.96
CA THR A 28 -10.30 -9.50 -7.89
C THR A 28 -9.39 -9.65 -6.68
N ILE A 29 -9.23 -8.58 -5.90
CA ILE A 29 -8.44 -8.60 -4.67
C ILE A 29 -9.29 -9.24 -3.56
N LYS A 30 -8.87 -10.42 -3.07
CA LYS A 30 -9.48 -11.10 -1.91
C LYS A 30 -8.99 -10.54 -0.59
N SER A 31 -7.71 -10.20 -0.51
CA SER A 31 -7.13 -9.55 0.67
C SER A 31 -5.89 -8.77 0.28
N LEU A 32 -5.65 -7.67 0.98
CA LEU A 32 -4.47 -6.85 0.83
C LEU A 32 -3.97 -6.47 2.23
N LYS A 33 -2.70 -6.76 2.52
CA LYS A 33 -2.09 -6.51 3.82
C LYS A 33 -0.69 -5.94 3.68
N LEU A 34 -0.46 -4.83 4.36
CA LEU A 34 0.84 -4.19 4.46
C LEU A 34 1.56 -4.76 5.68
N HIS A 35 2.72 -5.35 5.46
CA HIS A 35 3.54 -5.92 6.51
C HIS A 35 4.65 -4.92 6.87
N PRO A 36 4.50 -4.17 7.97
CA PRO A 36 5.44 -3.14 8.34
C PRO A 36 6.71 -3.75 8.92
N SER A 37 7.85 -3.28 8.46
CA SER A 37 9.16 -3.70 8.95
C SER A 37 10.15 -2.55 8.86
N VAL A 38 11.08 -2.52 9.80
CA VAL A 38 12.23 -1.60 9.82
C VAL A 38 13.50 -2.38 9.49
N PHE A 39 14.43 -1.70 8.82
CA PHE A 39 15.76 -2.23 8.55
C PHE A 39 16.72 -1.74 9.63
N GLU A 40 17.26 -2.67 10.41
CA GLU A 40 18.14 -2.39 11.55
C GLU A 40 19.20 -3.49 11.64
N ASN A 41 20.47 -3.10 11.76
CA ASN A 41 21.62 -4.02 11.87
C ASN A 41 21.69 -5.06 10.74
N ASP A 42 21.52 -4.62 9.49
CA ASP A 42 21.52 -5.47 8.29
C ASP A 42 20.41 -6.53 8.23
N ASP A 43 19.38 -6.41 9.09
CA ASP A 43 18.22 -7.30 9.12
C ASP A 43 16.90 -6.53 9.06
N LEU A 44 15.85 -7.21 8.63
CA LEU A 44 14.47 -6.72 8.69
C LEU A 44 13.79 -7.27 9.93
N ARG A 45 13.29 -6.38 10.78
CA ARG A 45 12.42 -6.75 11.90
C ARG A 45 11.05 -6.11 11.79
N ASP A 46 10.07 -6.75 12.39
CA ASP A 46 8.74 -6.17 12.58
C ASP A 46 8.81 -4.95 13.50
N LEU A 47 7.85 -4.04 13.34
CA LEU A 47 7.67 -2.93 14.27
C LEU A 47 7.12 -3.46 15.59
N THR A 48 7.61 -2.91 16.70
CA THR A 48 7.06 -3.21 18.03
C THR A 48 5.68 -2.56 18.20
N PRO A 49 4.85 -3.01 19.18
CA PRO A 49 3.60 -2.34 19.50
C PRO A 49 3.77 -0.85 19.79
N GLU A 50 4.83 -0.47 20.50
CA GLU A 50 5.13 0.92 20.85
C GLU A 50 5.46 1.75 19.61
N GLU A 51 6.24 1.20 18.67
CA GLU A 51 6.53 1.85 17.39
C GLU A 51 5.27 2.02 16.53
N MET A 52 4.39 1.02 16.54
CA MET A 52 3.11 1.07 15.84
C MET A 52 2.16 2.14 16.39
N ASP A 53 2.30 2.49 17.66
CA ASP A 53 1.44 3.48 18.33
C ASP A 53 2.06 4.90 18.36
N GLN A 54 3.25 5.09 17.76
CA GLN A 54 3.83 6.42 17.58
C GLN A 54 3.01 7.26 16.60
N VAL A 55 2.93 8.57 16.86
CA VAL A 55 2.28 9.53 15.96
C VAL A 55 3.10 9.64 14.68
N ALA A 56 2.48 9.33 13.54
CA ALA A 56 3.09 9.41 12.22
C ALA A 56 2.61 10.63 11.43
N PHE A 57 1.41 11.13 11.72
CA PHE A 57 0.81 12.27 11.02
C PHE A 57 -0.10 13.06 11.97
N ASP A 58 0.26 14.31 12.26
CA ASP A 58 -0.37 15.14 13.30
C ASP A 58 -1.49 16.04 12.74
N GLU A 59 -2.38 15.45 11.96
CA GLU A 59 -3.57 16.10 11.40
C GLU A 59 -4.76 15.13 11.45
N PRO A 60 -6.02 15.63 11.55
CA PRO A 60 -7.19 14.79 11.78
C PRO A 60 -7.69 14.08 10.52
N GLU A 61 -7.23 14.50 9.34
CA GLU A 61 -7.62 13.93 8.04
C GLU A 61 -6.40 13.85 7.12
N ILE A 62 -6.29 12.73 6.40
CA ILE A 62 -5.29 12.55 5.33
C ILE A 62 -6.00 12.15 4.03
N ARG A 63 -5.56 12.73 2.92
CA ARG A 63 -6.01 12.38 1.56
C ARG A 63 -4.92 11.54 0.91
N LEU A 64 -5.14 10.24 0.81
CA LEU A 64 -4.19 9.29 0.22
C LEU A 64 -4.53 9.03 -1.24
N ARG A 65 -3.50 8.88 -2.07
CA ARG A 65 -3.63 8.56 -3.50
C ARG A 65 -2.82 7.31 -3.83
N GLY A 66 -3.51 6.24 -4.18
CA GLY A 66 -2.94 5.04 -4.80
C GLY A 66 -2.97 5.18 -6.32
N TYR A 67 -3.61 4.22 -6.99
CA TYR A 67 -3.94 4.32 -8.42
C TYR A 67 -5.26 5.11 -8.63
N GLY A 68 -5.26 6.05 -9.57
CA GLY A 68 -6.45 6.86 -9.87
C GLY A 68 -6.90 7.82 -8.75
N ASP A 69 -8.11 7.58 -8.22
CA ASP A 69 -8.82 8.52 -7.34
C ASP A 69 -8.21 8.68 -5.94
N GLU A 70 -8.37 9.87 -5.35
CA GLU A 70 -8.01 10.10 -3.96
C GLU A 70 -9.00 9.43 -2.99
N VAL A 71 -8.50 9.02 -1.82
CA VAL A 71 -9.29 8.45 -0.73
C VAL A 71 -9.01 9.23 0.54
N ARG A 72 -10.07 9.74 1.17
CA ARG A 72 -9.98 10.49 2.43
C ARG A 72 -10.13 9.55 3.62
N HIS A 73 -9.26 9.71 4.60
CA HIS A 73 -9.29 8.97 5.85
C HIS A 73 -9.27 9.94 7.01
N ARG A 74 -10.04 9.65 8.06
CA ARG A 74 -10.05 10.42 9.30
C ARG A 74 -9.31 9.65 10.39
N ALA A 75 -8.58 10.39 11.22
CA ALA A 75 -7.93 9.84 12.39
C ALA A 75 -8.98 9.20 13.32
N PRO A 76 -8.77 7.97 13.83
CA PRO A 76 -9.74 7.34 14.72
C PRO A 76 -10.02 8.14 16.00
N ASP A 77 -9.03 8.86 16.52
CA ASP A 77 -9.17 9.76 17.68
C ASP A 77 -9.68 11.16 17.32
N GLY A 78 -9.89 11.41 16.02
CA GLY A 78 -10.31 12.71 15.46
C GLY A 78 -9.22 13.79 15.47
N LYS A 79 -7.96 13.44 15.75
CA LYS A 79 -6.86 14.40 15.92
C LYS A 79 -5.64 14.07 15.08
N ARG A 80 -5.18 12.81 15.10
CA ARG A 80 -3.90 12.40 14.49
C ARG A 80 -3.83 10.92 14.20
N PHE A 81 -2.94 10.53 13.31
CA PHE A 81 -2.71 9.14 12.95
C PHE A 81 -1.47 8.60 13.65
N THR A 82 -1.63 7.45 14.29
CA THR A 82 -0.48 6.60 14.63
C THR A 82 0.07 5.91 13.39
N VAL A 83 1.25 5.28 13.49
CA VAL A 83 1.80 4.41 12.43
C VAL A 83 0.78 3.33 12.05
N ARG A 84 0.11 2.72 13.03
CA ARG A 84 -0.96 1.73 12.84
C ARG A 84 -2.12 2.29 12.04
N ASP A 85 -2.60 3.48 12.36
CA ASP A 85 -3.72 4.11 11.67
C ASP A 85 -3.35 4.45 10.23
N LEU A 86 -2.13 4.93 10.00
CA LEU A 86 -1.64 5.26 8.67
C LEU A 86 -1.48 4.00 7.80
N ILE A 87 -0.98 2.90 8.36
CA ILE A 87 -0.92 1.60 7.69
C ILE A 87 -2.33 1.15 7.28
N ALA A 88 -3.31 1.22 8.20
CA ALA A 88 -4.69 0.85 7.91
C ALA A 88 -5.30 1.74 6.80
N ALA A 89 -5.01 3.04 6.81
CA ALA A 89 -5.44 3.98 5.76
C ALA A 89 -4.81 3.65 4.40
N ILE A 90 -3.52 3.28 4.36
CA ILE A 90 -2.83 2.82 3.16
C ILE A 90 -3.47 1.53 2.64
N GLU A 91 -3.67 0.52 3.49
CA GLU A 91 -4.34 -0.74 3.11
C GLU A 91 -5.72 -0.49 2.52
N ALA A 92 -6.54 0.35 3.16
CA ALA A 92 -7.87 0.70 2.70
C ALA A 92 -7.85 1.46 1.36
N THR A 93 -6.88 2.36 1.18
CA THR A 93 -6.68 3.07 -0.10
C THR A 93 -6.32 2.10 -1.20
N GLU A 94 -5.32 1.24 -0.98
CA GLU A 94 -4.87 0.27 -1.97
C GLU A 94 -5.99 -0.73 -2.31
N LEU A 95 -6.73 -1.24 -1.32
CA LEU A 95 -7.87 -2.13 -1.59
C LEU A 95 -8.91 -1.47 -2.51
N LYS A 96 -9.14 -0.16 -2.35
CA LYS A 96 -10.09 0.61 -3.16
C LYS A 96 -9.53 0.98 -4.53
N THR A 97 -8.23 1.17 -4.68
CA THR A 97 -7.65 1.83 -5.87
C THR A 97 -6.79 0.91 -6.72
N ARG A 98 -6.18 -0.14 -6.16
CA ARG A 98 -5.20 -0.99 -6.85
C ARG A 98 -5.72 -1.65 -8.12
N HIS A 99 -7.02 -1.91 -8.19
CA HIS A 99 -7.66 -2.45 -9.39
C HIS A 99 -7.68 -1.48 -10.58
N GLN A 100 -7.39 -0.19 -10.36
CA GLN A 100 -7.28 0.84 -11.38
C GLN A 100 -5.88 0.93 -11.98
N SER A 101 -4.98 0.03 -11.60
CA SER A 101 -3.68 -0.15 -12.24
C SER A 101 -3.83 -0.49 -13.72
N GLU A 102 -2.92 0.04 -14.54
CA GLU A 102 -2.78 -0.33 -15.96
C GLU A 102 -1.66 -1.37 -16.19
N TRP A 103 -1.14 -1.99 -15.13
CA TRP A 103 -0.08 -2.99 -15.20
C TRP A 103 -0.53 -4.24 -15.98
N PHE A 104 -0.13 -4.31 -17.26
CA PHE A 104 -0.50 -5.39 -18.19
C PHE A 104 -2.01 -5.67 -18.21
N GLU A 105 -2.83 -4.60 -18.25
CA GLU A 105 -4.30 -4.67 -18.25
C GLU A 105 -4.91 -5.34 -17.03
N GLY A 106 -4.17 -5.43 -15.92
CA GLY A 106 -4.60 -6.08 -14.69
C GLY A 106 -4.15 -5.39 -13.41
N ILE A 107 -4.43 -6.04 -12.29
CA ILE A 107 -4.01 -5.60 -10.97
C ILE A 107 -2.49 -5.69 -10.86
N ASP A 108 -1.85 -4.58 -10.52
CA ASP A 108 -0.42 -4.54 -10.21
C ASP A 108 -0.11 -5.40 -8.98
N THR A 109 0.57 -6.52 -9.20
CA THR A 109 1.09 -7.42 -8.17
C THR A 109 2.61 -7.38 -8.07
N HIS A 110 3.27 -6.51 -8.85
CA HIS A 110 4.71 -6.42 -8.94
C HIS A 110 5.27 -5.37 -7.97
N HIS A 111 4.72 -4.16 -7.96
CA HIS A 111 5.23 -3.09 -7.09
C HIS A 111 4.70 -3.24 -5.66
N THR A 112 5.43 -3.97 -4.82
CA THR A 112 4.98 -4.33 -3.46
C THR A 112 5.90 -3.83 -2.36
N PHE A 113 7.07 -3.26 -2.67
CA PHE A 113 7.96 -2.68 -1.66
C PHE A 113 7.53 -1.25 -1.36
N PHE A 114 7.24 -0.95 -0.09
CA PHE A 114 6.78 0.39 0.27
C PHE A 114 7.95 1.39 0.28
N GLU A 115 7.84 2.47 -0.48
CA GLU A 115 8.87 3.52 -0.59
C GLU A 115 8.49 4.79 0.19
N GLY A 116 7.31 4.84 0.80
CA GLY A 116 6.81 6.00 1.52
C GLY A 116 5.56 6.62 0.90
N ILE A 117 5.18 7.76 1.46
CA ILE A 117 4.17 8.66 0.92
C ILE A 117 4.78 10.03 0.65
N ARG A 118 4.34 10.69 -0.41
CA ARG A 118 4.83 12.03 -0.77
C ARG A 118 3.67 13.00 -0.98
N GLN A 119 3.73 14.13 -0.30
CA GLN A 119 2.77 15.21 -0.50
C GLN A 119 2.85 15.75 -1.93
N GLN A 120 1.68 15.96 -2.52
CA GLN A 120 1.47 16.55 -3.85
C GLN A 120 1.05 18.02 -3.70
N GLU A 121 1.10 18.79 -4.79
CA GLU A 121 0.73 20.22 -4.81
C GLU A 121 -0.73 20.46 -4.40
N ASP A 122 -1.62 19.51 -4.69
CA ASP A 122 -3.05 19.56 -4.31
C ASP A 122 -3.29 19.25 -2.81
N GLY A 123 -2.23 18.97 -2.05
CA GLY A 123 -2.25 18.59 -0.65
C GLY A 123 -2.64 17.14 -0.37
N SER A 124 -2.80 16.29 -1.40
CA SER A 124 -2.91 14.85 -1.25
C SER A 124 -1.54 14.20 -1.04
N TRP A 125 -1.52 12.96 -0.57
CA TRP A 125 -0.32 12.17 -0.29
C TRP A 125 -0.30 10.95 -1.19
N LYS A 126 0.63 10.91 -2.14
CA LYS A 126 0.78 9.79 -3.08
C LYS A 126 1.55 8.65 -2.43
N ILE A 127 0.98 7.45 -2.46
CA ILE A 127 1.63 6.21 -2.02
C ILE A 127 2.62 5.76 -3.10
N ARG A 128 3.82 5.36 -2.69
CA ARG A 128 4.91 4.96 -3.58
C ARG A 128 5.29 3.51 -3.32
N TRP A 129 5.38 2.73 -4.40
CA TRP A 129 5.73 1.33 -4.39
C TRP A 129 6.86 1.05 -5.37
N GLY A 130 7.84 0.26 -4.93
CA GLY A 130 8.94 -0.28 -5.72
C GLY A 130 8.77 -1.78 -6.01
N SER A 131 9.61 -2.28 -6.91
CA SER A 131 9.64 -3.66 -7.44
C SER A 131 10.69 -4.54 -6.80
#